data_AF-A0A6G0I8E8-F1
#
_entry.id   AF-A0A6G0I8E8-F1
#
_cell.length_a   1.000
_cell.length_b   1.000
_cell.length_c   1.000
_cell.angle_alpha   90.00
_cell.angle_beta   90.00
_cell.angle_gamma   90.00
#
_symmetry.space_group_name_H-M   'P 1'
#
loop_
_entity.id
_entity.type
_entity.pdbx_description
1 polymer ?
#
loop_
_entity_poly.entity_id
_entity_poly.type
_entity_poly.pdbx_seq_one_letter_code
_entity_poly.pdbx_strand_id
1 'polypeptide(L)'
;MALTQESVLSLLIAEGGKVKKSDLVVKFRDSIDSDDPAEKERNRELFKTFVNNVAVVKEIDGVRYVVVRKMYQNCLQDGVHTAENTDNKEIPLTGEPQRLPARSEDTGSRDDAGGERRSVKSTKASEEPKDTSLVPLEQSEHEWLVKCATGHWSQVYGLLLRDNQLAEKRDFMSGFTALHWAAKCGNSDMLGKIIDLSKRGGVDIDVNAKTHGGYTPLHIAALHDQEYIMAMLVGEYGADPSIRDNCGKKAYHYLHKGISGTLREMLGEPSTQQGP
;
A
#
# COMPACT_ATOMS: atom_id res chain seq x y z
N MET A 1 13.34 -22.17 -18.64
CA MET A 1 12.93 -20.90 -18.00
C MET A 1 14.17 -20.14 -17.58
N ALA A 2 14.16 -18.80 -17.52
CA ALA A 2 15.27 -18.06 -16.91
C ALA A 2 15.21 -18.22 -15.38
N LEU A 3 16.37 -18.34 -14.72
CA LEU A 3 16.45 -18.44 -13.26
C LEU A 3 16.38 -17.04 -12.64
N THR A 4 15.17 -16.52 -12.43
CA THR A 4 14.95 -15.19 -11.81
C THR A 4 13.98 -15.25 -10.65
N GLN A 5 14.05 -14.28 -9.74
CA GLN A 5 13.10 -14.18 -8.61
C GLN A 5 11.63 -14.14 -9.07
N GLU A 6 11.35 -13.41 -10.16
CA GLU A 6 10.00 -13.29 -10.73
C GLU A 6 9.49 -14.60 -11.32
N SER A 7 10.35 -15.39 -11.96
CA SER A 7 9.96 -16.70 -12.51
C SER A 7 9.55 -17.68 -11.40
N VAL A 8 10.27 -17.68 -10.28
CA VAL A 8 9.97 -18.50 -9.10
C VAL A 8 8.67 -18.03 -8.46
N LEU A 9 8.48 -16.72 -8.29
CA LEU A 9 7.27 -16.14 -7.72
C LEU A 9 6.03 -16.40 -8.60
N SER A 10 6.13 -16.15 -9.91
CA SER A 10 5.04 -16.36 -10.87
C SER A 10 4.58 -17.81 -10.91
N LEU A 11 5.52 -18.76 -10.87
CA LEU A 11 5.22 -20.18 -10.83
C LEU A 11 4.51 -20.58 -9.53
N LEU A 12 4.98 -20.05 -8.39
CA LEU A 12 4.36 -20.33 -7.10
C LEU A 12 2.95 -19.72 -7.00
N ILE A 13 2.70 -18.57 -7.63
CA ILE A 13 1.37 -17.96 -7.72
C ILE A 13 0.47 -18.78 -8.65
N ALA A 14 0.97 -19.20 -9.82
CA ALA A 14 0.22 -20.01 -10.78
C ALA A 14 -0.24 -21.37 -10.22
N GLU A 15 0.53 -21.94 -9.29
CA GLU A 15 0.22 -23.21 -8.61
C GLU A 15 -0.58 -23.01 -7.30
N GLY A 16 -1.17 -21.82 -7.09
CA GLY A 16 -2.05 -21.56 -5.95
C GLY A 16 -1.31 -21.32 -4.61
N GLY A 17 -0.07 -20.87 -4.66
CA GLY A 17 0.70 -20.43 -3.48
C GLY A 17 1.43 -21.53 -2.72
N LYS A 18 1.33 -22.79 -3.16
CA LYS A 18 2.05 -23.94 -2.56
C LYS A 18 2.51 -24.90 -3.65
N VAL A 19 3.81 -25.20 -3.69
CA VAL A 19 4.39 -26.17 -4.65
C VAL A 19 5.27 -27.16 -3.91
N LYS A 20 5.29 -28.43 -4.32
CA LYS A 20 6.23 -29.41 -3.75
C LYS A 20 7.66 -29.02 -4.11
N LYS A 21 8.59 -29.13 -3.17
CA LYS A 21 10.01 -28.79 -3.41
C LYS A 21 10.60 -29.62 -4.55
N SER A 22 10.21 -30.89 -4.68
CA SER A 22 10.61 -31.77 -5.80
C SER A 22 10.20 -31.19 -7.15
N ASP A 23 8.95 -30.75 -7.26
CA ASP A 23 8.35 -30.30 -8.51
C ASP A 23 8.90 -28.94 -8.90
N LEU A 24 9.18 -28.09 -7.91
CA LEU A 24 9.87 -26.81 -8.11
C LEU A 24 11.28 -27.02 -8.66
N VAL A 25 12.05 -27.96 -8.09
CA VAL A 25 13.41 -28.26 -8.56
C VAL A 25 13.40 -28.86 -9.97
N VAL A 26 12.41 -29.69 -10.31
CA VAL A 26 12.26 -30.24 -11.67
C VAL A 26 11.99 -29.14 -12.69
N LYS A 27 11.12 -28.18 -12.39
CA LYS A 27 10.78 -27.08 -13.32
C LYS A 27 11.94 -26.12 -13.57
N PHE A 28 12.86 -25.98 -12.61
CA PHE A 28 14.07 -25.16 -12.75
C PHE A 28 15.34 -25.98 -13.04
N ARG A 29 15.21 -27.29 -13.27
CA ARG A 29 16.37 -28.18 -13.47
C ARG A 29 17.24 -27.71 -14.64
N ASP A 30 16.64 -27.39 -15.77
CA ASP A 30 17.35 -26.93 -16.97
C ASP A 30 18.05 -25.57 -16.77
N SER A 31 17.67 -24.84 -15.72
CA SER A 31 18.24 -23.53 -15.35
C SER A 31 19.27 -23.65 -14.23
N ILE A 32 19.28 -24.76 -13.49
CA ILE A 32 20.18 -25.02 -12.35
C ILE A 32 21.32 -25.97 -12.76
N ASP A 33 21.04 -26.95 -13.63
CA ASP A 33 22.05 -27.82 -14.21
C ASP A 33 22.71 -27.10 -15.40
N SER A 34 23.99 -26.77 -15.23
CA SER A 34 24.86 -26.20 -16.27
C SER A 34 26.09 -27.10 -16.43
N ASP A 35 26.70 -27.07 -17.63
CA ASP A 35 27.88 -27.90 -17.96
C ASP A 35 29.15 -27.46 -17.18
N ASP A 36 29.20 -26.19 -16.74
CA ASP A 36 30.25 -25.66 -15.87
C ASP A 36 29.93 -25.92 -14.38
N PRO A 37 30.79 -26.63 -13.62
CA PRO A 37 30.63 -26.85 -12.18
C PRO A 37 30.51 -25.55 -11.35
N ALA A 38 31.21 -24.49 -11.74
CA ALA A 38 31.18 -23.22 -11.02
C ALA A 38 29.87 -22.48 -11.25
N GLU A 39 29.37 -22.50 -12.49
CA GLU A 39 28.07 -21.91 -12.84
C GLU A 39 26.91 -22.68 -12.21
N LYS A 40 27.00 -24.01 -12.17
CA LYS A 40 26.05 -24.88 -11.48
C LYS A 40 25.91 -24.53 -10.00
N GLU A 41 27.00 -24.32 -9.28
CA GLU A 41 26.92 -23.96 -7.86
C GLU A 41 26.35 -22.55 -7.66
N ARG A 42 26.76 -21.57 -8.48
CA ARG A 42 26.18 -20.22 -8.47
C ARG A 42 24.67 -20.26 -8.72
N ASN A 43 24.21 -21.01 -9.71
CA ASN A 43 22.78 -21.13 -10.03
C ASN A 43 22.01 -21.83 -8.90
N ARG A 44 22.61 -22.81 -8.21
CA ARG A 44 22.03 -23.43 -7.01
C ARG A 44 21.91 -22.45 -5.85
N GLU A 45 22.92 -21.62 -5.61
CA GLU A 45 22.90 -20.59 -4.56
C GLU A 45 21.88 -19.50 -4.86
N LEU A 46 21.82 -19.03 -6.11
CA LEU A 46 20.81 -18.08 -6.57
C LEU A 46 19.40 -18.64 -6.41
N PHE A 47 19.16 -19.88 -6.82
CA PHE A 47 17.87 -20.54 -6.65
C PHE A 47 17.47 -20.63 -5.16
N LYS A 48 18.38 -21.04 -4.28
CA LYS A 48 18.13 -21.07 -2.82
C LYS A 48 17.79 -19.68 -2.29
N THR A 49 18.53 -18.67 -2.72
CA THR A 49 18.34 -17.27 -2.31
C THR A 49 16.97 -16.76 -2.75
N PHE A 50 16.59 -16.98 -4.01
CA PHE A 50 15.29 -16.59 -4.54
C PHE A 50 14.15 -17.29 -3.80
N VAL A 51 14.24 -18.62 -3.62
CA VAL A 51 13.23 -19.39 -2.89
C VAL A 51 13.07 -18.89 -1.45
N ASN A 52 14.17 -18.59 -0.74
CA ASN A 52 14.10 -18.05 0.63
C ASN A 52 13.51 -16.65 0.70
N ASN A 53 13.74 -15.81 -0.32
CA ASN A 53 13.20 -14.46 -0.38
C ASN A 53 11.69 -14.43 -0.65
N VAL A 54 11.19 -15.34 -1.49
CA VAL A 54 9.77 -15.36 -1.91
C VAL A 54 8.90 -16.33 -1.11
N ALA A 55 9.48 -17.38 -0.55
CA ALA A 55 8.75 -18.48 0.04
C ALA A 55 9.39 -19.00 1.34
N VAL A 56 8.61 -19.80 2.07
CA VAL A 56 9.02 -20.53 3.26
C VAL A 56 8.79 -22.01 3.01
N VAL A 57 9.81 -22.82 3.29
CA VAL A 57 9.70 -24.27 3.19
C VAL A 57 8.97 -24.79 4.42
N LYS A 58 7.84 -25.48 4.22
CA LYS A 58 7.08 -26.16 5.27
C LYS A 58 7.05 -27.66 4.98
N GLU A 59 7.27 -28.46 6.01
CA GLU A 59 7.13 -29.91 5.92
C GLU A 59 5.73 -30.30 6.37
N ILE A 60 4.99 -30.99 5.50
CA ILE A 60 3.62 -31.44 5.75
C ILE A 60 3.57 -32.91 5.33
N ASP A 61 3.22 -33.80 6.26
CA ASP A 61 3.10 -35.25 6.04
C ASP A 61 4.34 -35.91 5.41
N GLY A 62 5.54 -35.50 5.84
CA GLY A 62 6.81 -36.01 5.33
C GLY A 62 7.21 -35.47 3.95
N VAL A 63 6.43 -34.57 3.37
CA VAL A 63 6.71 -33.91 2.09
C VAL A 63 7.04 -32.44 2.31
N ARG A 64 8.14 -31.97 1.71
CA ARG A 64 8.57 -30.57 1.79
C ARG A 64 7.85 -29.73 0.73
N TYR A 65 7.06 -28.78 1.17
CA TYR A 65 6.37 -27.78 0.36
C TYR A 65 7.07 -26.44 0.44
N VAL A 66 7.12 -25.73 -0.67
CA VAL A 66 7.54 -24.34 -0.78
C VAL A 66 6.26 -23.51 -0.82
N VAL A 67 5.99 -22.80 0.27
CA VAL A 67 4.77 -22.00 0.45
C VAL A 67 5.15 -20.53 0.35
N VAL A 68 4.45 -19.79 -0.51
CA VAL A 68 4.69 -18.37 -0.71
C VAL A 68 4.50 -17.60 0.61
N ARG A 69 5.39 -16.64 0.91
CA ARG A 69 5.26 -15.81 2.11
C ARG A 69 3.96 -15.01 2.08
N LYS A 70 3.36 -14.77 3.26
CA LYS A 70 2.06 -14.09 3.42
C LYS A 70 1.98 -12.72 2.72
N MET A 71 3.10 -12.01 2.62
CA MET A 71 3.21 -10.74 1.88
C MET A 71 2.89 -10.85 0.39
N TYR A 72 3.10 -12.00 -0.25
CA TYR A 72 2.76 -12.25 -1.65
C TYR A 72 1.48 -13.09 -1.82
N GLN A 73 0.82 -13.48 -0.72
CA GLN A 73 -0.48 -14.18 -0.77
C GLN A 73 -1.63 -13.25 -1.15
N ASN A 74 -1.45 -11.93 -1.04
CA ASN A 74 -2.45 -10.96 -1.52
C ASN A 74 -2.63 -11.04 -3.05
N CYS A 75 -1.63 -11.48 -3.82
CA CYS A 75 -1.78 -11.76 -5.25
C CYS A 75 -2.61 -13.02 -5.56
N LEU A 76 -2.87 -13.89 -4.58
CA LEU A 76 -3.68 -15.10 -4.75
C LEU A 76 -5.19 -14.84 -4.55
N GLN A 77 -5.57 -13.71 -3.95
CA GLN A 77 -6.96 -13.43 -3.60
C GLN A 77 -7.78 -12.80 -4.73
N ASP A 78 -7.16 -12.33 -5.81
CA ASP A 78 -7.87 -11.81 -7.00
C ASP A 78 -8.17 -12.91 -8.05
N GLY A 79 -8.03 -14.19 -7.68
CA GLY A 79 -7.93 -15.27 -8.65
C GLY A 79 -8.79 -16.52 -8.45
N VAL A 80 -9.77 -16.59 -7.53
CA VAL A 80 -10.72 -17.73 -7.48
C VAL A 80 -12.08 -17.30 -6.88
N HIS A 81 -12.96 -16.74 -7.70
CA HIS A 81 -14.39 -17.01 -7.57
C HIS A 81 -14.70 -18.26 -8.40
N THR A 82 -14.61 -19.43 -7.78
CA THR A 82 -15.37 -20.60 -8.23
C THR A 82 -16.25 -21.04 -7.09
N ALA A 83 -17.55 -20.83 -7.30
CA ALA A 83 -18.61 -21.37 -6.50
C ALA A 83 -18.47 -22.91 -6.45
N GLU A 84 -18.35 -23.46 -5.24
CA GLU A 84 -18.94 -24.76 -4.95
C GLU A 84 -19.76 -24.65 -3.67
N ASN A 85 -21.04 -24.92 -3.90
CA ASN A 85 -22.14 -24.96 -2.97
C ASN A 85 -22.22 -26.39 -2.41
N THR A 86 -22.15 -26.58 -1.09
CA THR A 86 -22.81 -27.70 -0.40
C THR A 86 -23.10 -27.33 1.05
N ASP A 87 -24.39 -27.04 1.28
CA ASP A 87 -25.27 -27.56 2.33
C ASP A 87 -24.86 -27.58 3.82
N ASN A 88 -25.69 -26.85 4.57
CA ASN A 88 -26.38 -27.22 5.81
C ASN A 88 -25.59 -27.42 7.11
N LYS A 89 -25.85 -26.50 8.05
CA LYS A 89 -26.72 -26.81 9.20
C LYS A 89 -27.40 -25.54 9.76
N GLU A 90 -28.74 -25.60 9.75
CA GLU A 90 -29.72 -24.84 10.53
C GLU A 90 -29.29 -24.73 12.02
N ILE A 91 -29.74 -23.81 12.90
CA ILE A 91 -31.10 -23.40 13.31
C ILE A 91 -30.97 -22.12 14.24
N PRO A 92 -32.01 -21.43 14.77
CA PRO A 92 -32.68 -20.30 14.11
C PRO A 92 -33.01 -19.05 14.99
N LEU A 93 -33.52 -18.00 14.31
CA LEU A 93 -34.62 -17.08 14.68
C LEU A 93 -34.61 -16.34 16.03
N THR A 94 -34.62 -15.01 15.99
CA THR A 94 -35.81 -14.14 16.26
C THR A 94 -35.40 -12.69 16.54
N GLY A 95 -36.16 -11.71 16.02
CA GLY A 95 -36.05 -10.30 16.43
C GLY A 95 -36.30 -9.30 15.31
N GLU A 96 -37.58 -9.00 15.07
CA GLU A 96 -38.13 -8.07 14.09
C GLU A 96 -37.68 -6.58 14.20
N PRO A 97 -37.93 -5.77 13.14
CA PRO A 97 -37.34 -4.46 12.90
C PRO A 97 -38.16 -3.28 13.46
N GLN A 98 -37.50 -2.17 13.82
CA GLN A 98 -38.19 -0.91 14.15
C GLN A 98 -37.89 0.22 13.17
N ARG A 99 -39.01 0.74 12.65
CA ARG A 99 -39.21 1.87 11.72
C ARG A 99 -38.66 3.19 12.26
N LEU A 100 -38.17 4.01 11.34
CA LEU A 100 -38.12 5.47 11.45
C LEU A 100 -39.49 6.07 11.06
N PRO A 101 -39.99 7.12 11.73
CA PRO A 101 -41.22 7.80 11.33
C PRO A 101 -40.95 8.89 10.29
N ALA A 102 -41.91 9.02 9.37
CA ALA A 102 -42.06 10.12 8.43
C ALA A 102 -42.65 11.38 9.10
N ARG A 103 -42.26 12.54 8.60
CA ARG A 103 -42.96 13.85 8.66
C ARG A 103 -42.47 14.67 7.48
N SER A 104 -43.23 15.52 6.83
CA SER A 104 -44.66 15.69 6.56
C SER A 104 -44.67 16.82 5.53
N GLU A 105 -45.57 16.72 4.55
CA GLU A 105 -45.76 17.67 3.46
C GLU A 105 -46.12 19.07 4.00
N ASP A 106 -45.62 20.11 3.32
CA ASP A 106 -46.35 21.38 3.23
C ASP A 106 -46.34 21.87 1.78
N THR A 107 -47.54 22.20 1.33
CA THR A 107 -47.93 22.55 -0.02
C THR A 107 -48.27 24.03 -0.07
N GLY A 108 -47.71 24.78 -1.02
CA GLY A 108 -48.10 26.17 -1.27
C GLY A 108 -47.72 26.62 -2.67
N SER A 109 -48.70 26.55 -3.57
CA SER A 109 -48.62 26.81 -5.02
C SER A 109 -48.77 28.30 -5.39
N ARG A 110 -48.49 28.58 -6.69
CA ARG A 110 -48.96 29.67 -7.58
C ARG A 110 -48.02 30.87 -7.75
N ASP A 111 -47.77 31.48 -8.92
CA ASP A 111 -48.00 31.29 -10.37
C ASP A 111 -46.82 32.08 -11.02
N ASP A 112 -46.29 31.89 -12.23
CA ASP A 112 -46.86 32.22 -13.54
C ASP A 112 -45.72 32.12 -14.61
N ALA A 113 -46.06 32.31 -15.88
CA ALA A 113 -45.50 31.72 -17.10
C ALA A 113 -44.15 32.23 -17.63
N GLY A 114 -43.50 31.35 -18.41
CA GLY A 114 -43.14 31.67 -19.80
C GLY A 114 -41.66 31.73 -20.16
N GLY A 115 -41.19 30.77 -20.98
CA GLY A 115 -39.99 30.95 -21.80
C GLY A 115 -39.19 29.69 -22.11
N GLU A 116 -39.48 29.06 -23.25
CA GLU A 116 -38.64 28.02 -23.87
C GLU A 116 -37.19 28.49 -24.12
N ARG A 117 -36.20 27.62 -23.87
CA ARG A 117 -35.33 27.02 -24.90
C ARG A 117 -34.16 26.19 -24.32
N ARG A 118 -34.15 24.92 -24.73
CA ARG A 118 -33.01 24.16 -25.29
C ARG A 118 -31.80 23.85 -24.38
N SER A 119 -31.69 22.54 -24.09
CA SER A 119 -30.57 21.66 -24.49
C SER A 119 -29.67 21.06 -23.39
N VAL A 120 -29.56 19.73 -23.50
CA VAL A 120 -28.53 18.76 -23.06
C VAL A 120 -28.23 18.52 -21.59
N LYS A 121 -28.83 17.41 -21.15
CA LYS A 121 -28.35 16.41 -20.20
C LYS A 121 -27.07 15.72 -20.72
N SER A 122 -26.00 15.73 -19.91
CA SER A 122 -24.91 14.74 -19.90
C SER A 122 -24.58 14.48 -18.43
N THR A 123 -25.14 13.47 -17.76
CA THR A 123 -24.63 12.08 -17.66
C THR A 123 -23.11 11.92 -17.78
N LYS A 124 -22.50 11.65 -16.61
CA LYS A 124 -21.53 10.57 -16.33
C LYS A 124 -20.12 10.68 -16.93
N ALA A 125 -19.15 10.91 -16.05
CA ALA A 125 -17.89 10.17 -16.02
C ALA A 125 -17.25 10.31 -14.62
N SER A 126 -17.54 9.33 -13.76
CA SER A 126 -16.68 8.95 -12.65
C SER A 126 -15.35 8.48 -13.24
N GLU A 127 -14.29 9.28 -13.09
CA GLU A 127 -12.94 8.85 -13.42
C GLU A 127 -12.45 7.93 -12.29
N GLU A 128 -12.60 6.63 -12.52
CA GLU A 128 -11.83 5.63 -11.79
C GLU A 128 -10.37 5.70 -12.24
N PRO A 129 -9.39 5.60 -11.31
CA PRO A 129 -8.00 5.56 -11.68
C PRO A 129 -7.73 4.24 -12.41
N LYS A 130 -7.32 4.37 -13.67
CA LYS A 130 -6.96 3.24 -14.53
C LYS A 130 -5.83 2.43 -13.91
N ASP A 131 -6.21 1.25 -13.48
CA ASP A 131 -5.58 -0.02 -13.81
C ASP A 131 -4.06 -0.08 -13.59
N THR A 132 -3.73 -0.62 -12.41
CA THR A 132 -2.45 -1.16 -11.99
C THR A 132 -1.98 -2.24 -12.96
N SER A 133 -1.44 -1.81 -14.08
CA SER A 133 -0.79 -2.65 -15.08
C SER A 133 0.45 -3.32 -14.47
N LEU A 134 0.50 -4.66 -14.57
CA LEU A 134 1.63 -5.54 -14.28
C LEU A 134 2.83 -5.32 -15.23
N VAL A 135 3.18 -4.06 -15.49
CA VAL A 135 4.34 -3.66 -16.28
C VAL A 135 5.57 -3.73 -15.39
N PRO A 136 6.68 -4.35 -15.85
CA PRO A 136 7.96 -4.23 -15.16
C PRO A 136 8.21 -2.75 -14.87
N LEU A 137 8.41 -2.40 -13.59
CA LEU A 137 8.72 -1.03 -13.19
C LEU A 137 9.77 -0.46 -14.15
N GLU A 138 9.52 0.74 -14.69
CA GLU A 138 10.52 1.45 -15.47
C GLU A 138 11.82 1.50 -14.64
N GLN A 139 12.98 1.27 -15.27
CA GLN A 139 14.25 1.08 -14.56
C GLN A 139 14.52 2.21 -13.53
N SER A 140 14.12 3.44 -13.87
CA SER A 140 14.21 4.63 -13.02
C SER A 140 13.28 4.58 -11.79
N GLU A 141 12.06 4.03 -11.94
CA GLU A 141 11.10 3.87 -10.83
C GLU A 141 11.58 2.78 -9.86
N HIS A 142 12.08 1.67 -10.39
CA HIS A 142 12.68 0.62 -9.57
C HIS A 142 13.87 1.17 -8.78
N GLU A 143 14.79 1.87 -9.45
CA GLU A 143 15.95 2.47 -8.79
C GLU A 143 15.49 3.46 -7.70
N TRP A 144 14.57 4.37 -8.03
CA TRP A 144 13.99 5.34 -7.10
C TRP A 144 13.47 4.68 -5.81
N LEU A 145 12.59 3.68 -5.96
CA LEU A 145 11.95 3.01 -4.83
C LEU A 145 12.98 2.25 -3.98
N VAL A 146 13.96 1.59 -4.60
CA VAL A 146 15.04 0.90 -3.88
C VAL A 146 15.91 1.89 -3.11
N LYS A 147 16.28 3.05 -3.70
CA LYS A 147 17.08 4.06 -2.98
C LYS A 147 16.32 4.67 -1.81
N CYS A 148 15.02 4.92 -1.96
CA CYS A 148 14.17 5.39 -0.86
C CYS A 148 14.10 4.36 0.27
N ALA A 149 13.82 3.10 -0.04
CA ALA A 149 13.69 2.03 0.95
C ALA A 149 14.99 1.72 1.70
N THR A 150 16.13 1.87 1.02
CA THR A 150 17.46 1.66 1.61
C THR A 150 18.02 2.89 2.32
N GLY A 151 17.39 4.06 2.20
CA GLY A 151 17.83 5.30 2.83
C GLY A 151 19.02 5.99 2.14
N HIS A 152 19.28 5.70 0.86
CA HIS A 152 20.35 6.36 0.09
C HIS A 152 19.90 7.74 -0.41
N TRP A 153 19.63 8.65 0.51
CA TRP A 153 18.97 9.94 0.24
C TRP A 153 19.73 10.86 -0.72
N SER A 154 21.07 10.81 -0.74
CA SER A 154 21.86 11.58 -1.73
C SER A 154 21.57 11.14 -3.16
N GLN A 155 21.31 9.85 -3.38
CA GLN A 155 20.96 9.31 -4.70
C GLN A 155 19.50 9.60 -5.03
N VAL A 156 18.60 9.50 -4.05
CA VAL A 156 17.19 9.94 -4.18
C VAL A 156 17.14 11.39 -4.65
N TYR A 157 17.89 12.29 -4.03
CA TYR A 157 17.98 13.69 -4.46
C TYR A 157 18.47 13.85 -5.91
N GLY A 158 19.52 13.11 -6.29
CA GLY A 158 20.04 13.14 -7.65
C GLY A 158 19.05 12.61 -8.69
N LEU A 159 18.27 11.59 -8.35
CA LEU A 159 17.22 11.05 -9.21
C LEU A 159 16.06 12.05 -9.35
N LEU A 160 15.63 12.67 -8.25
CA LEU A 160 14.55 13.65 -8.26
C LEU A 160 14.86 14.89 -9.11
N LEU A 161 16.13 15.32 -9.13
CA LEU A 161 16.58 16.41 -10.01
C LEU A 161 16.55 16.05 -11.50
N ARG A 162 16.65 14.77 -11.83
CA ARG A 162 16.60 14.29 -13.22
C ARG A 162 15.17 14.07 -13.68
N ASP A 163 14.37 13.44 -12.83
CA ASP A 163 12.97 13.16 -13.08
C ASP A 163 12.15 13.39 -11.82
N ASN A 164 11.27 14.40 -11.89
CA ASN A 164 10.45 14.81 -10.78
C ASN A 164 9.18 13.96 -10.62
N GLN A 165 8.77 13.27 -11.69
CA GLN A 165 7.58 12.41 -11.68
C GLN A 165 7.77 11.17 -10.79
N LEU A 166 9.02 10.86 -10.45
CA LEU A 166 9.37 9.79 -9.52
C LEU A 166 8.77 10.02 -8.12
N ALA A 167 8.55 11.27 -7.71
CA ALA A 167 8.07 11.59 -6.37
C ALA A 167 6.67 11.03 -6.06
N GLU A 168 5.80 10.91 -7.07
CA GLU A 168 4.44 10.37 -6.92
C GLU A 168 4.41 8.85 -6.90
N LYS A 169 5.51 8.19 -7.30
CA LYS A 169 5.57 6.74 -7.44
C LYS A 169 5.48 6.05 -6.08
N ARG A 170 4.77 4.93 -6.08
CA ARG A 170 4.49 4.11 -4.91
C ARG A 170 5.13 2.75 -5.08
N ASP A 171 5.69 2.24 -4.00
CA ASP A 171 6.11 0.85 -3.91
C ASP A 171 4.89 -0.07 -4.04
N PHE A 172 5.02 -1.11 -4.87
CA PHE A 172 3.96 -2.08 -5.14
C PHE A 172 3.67 -3.03 -3.97
N MET A 173 4.61 -3.18 -3.01
CA MET A 173 4.42 -4.11 -1.90
C MET A 173 3.57 -3.52 -0.76
N SER A 174 3.80 -2.26 -0.43
CA SER A 174 3.23 -1.57 0.73
C SER A 174 2.43 -0.33 0.36
N GLY A 175 2.57 0.18 -0.87
CA GLY A 175 1.98 1.45 -1.30
C GLY A 175 2.75 2.67 -0.79
N PHE A 176 3.99 2.51 -0.32
CA PHE A 176 4.80 3.60 0.23
C PHE A 176 5.25 4.56 -0.88
N THR A 177 5.01 5.84 -0.69
CA THR A 177 5.68 6.92 -1.43
C THR A 177 7.04 7.24 -0.79
N ALA A 178 7.86 8.05 -1.45
CA ALA A 178 9.12 8.53 -0.87
C ALA A 178 8.92 9.30 0.45
N LEU A 179 7.79 10.00 0.63
CA LEU A 179 7.45 10.67 1.89
C LEU A 179 7.28 9.67 3.05
N HIS A 180 6.71 8.49 2.80
CA HIS A 180 6.59 7.46 3.84
C HIS A 180 7.95 6.93 4.28
N TRP A 181 8.86 6.71 3.32
CA TRP A 181 10.23 6.29 3.63
C TRP A 181 11.00 7.39 4.39
N ALA A 182 10.86 8.65 3.98
CA ALA A 182 11.51 9.77 4.65
C ALA A 182 10.99 9.93 6.08
N ALA A 183 9.68 9.80 6.27
CA ALA A 183 9.03 9.81 7.58
C ALA A 183 9.47 8.64 8.44
N LYS A 184 9.61 7.43 7.89
CA LYS A 184 10.11 6.25 8.59
C LYS A 184 11.56 6.42 9.06
N CYS A 185 12.39 7.05 8.25
CA CYS A 185 13.81 7.25 8.54
C CYS A 185 14.11 8.51 9.37
N GLY A 186 13.12 9.37 9.62
CA GLY A 186 13.34 10.64 10.31
C GLY A 186 14.10 11.68 9.49
N ASN A 187 14.14 11.55 8.16
CA ASN A 187 14.94 12.45 7.32
C ASN A 187 14.13 13.68 6.90
N SER A 188 14.17 14.73 7.74
CA SER A 188 13.45 15.97 7.52
C SER A 188 13.96 16.76 6.32
N ASP A 189 15.28 16.79 6.14
CA ASP A 189 15.91 17.53 5.05
C ASP A 189 15.44 16.98 3.70
N MET A 190 15.38 15.65 3.58
CA MET A 190 14.93 15.03 2.34
C MET A 190 13.42 15.12 2.15
N LEU A 191 12.64 15.02 3.23
CA LEU A 191 11.20 15.21 3.16
C LEU A 191 10.84 16.58 2.58
N GLY A 192 11.47 17.65 3.09
CA GLY A 192 11.28 18.99 2.55
C GLY A 192 11.77 19.14 1.11
N LYS A 193 12.96 18.59 0.80
CA LYS A 193 13.48 18.60 -0.59
C LYS A 193 12.55 17.90 -1.58
N ILE A 194 11.95 16.77 -1.21
CA ILE A 194 11.01 16.04 -2.06
C ILE A 194 9.80 16.94 -2.36
N ILE A 195 9.18 17.51 -1.33
CA ILE A 195 7.98 18.35 -1.51
C ILE A 195 8.31 19.64 -2.29
N ASP A 196 9.39 20.33 -1.94
CA ASP A 196 9.77 21.60 -2.57
C ASP A 196 10.21 21.43 -4.02
N LEU A 197 11.02 20.41 -4.32
CA LEU A 197 11.45 20.16 -5.69
C LEU A 197 10.27 19.72 -6.56
N SER A 198 9.37 18.86 -6.05
CA SER A 198 8.19 18.44 -6.80
C SER A 198 7.24 19.58 -7.10
N LYS A 199 6.96 20.45 -6.12
CA LYS A 199 6.20 21.69 -6.36
C LYS A 199 6.84 22.55 -7.44
N ARG A 200 8.17 22.74 -7.42
CA ARG A 200 8.90 23.52 -8.45
C ARG A 200 8.85 22.90 -9.84
N GLY A 201 8.78 21.57 -9.93
CA GLY A 201 8.61 20.86 -11.20
C GLY A 201 7.17 20.66 -11.64
N GLY A 202 6.20 21.25 -10.94
CA GLY A 202 4.77 21.14 -11.28
C GLY A 202 4.15 19.78 -10.93
N VAL A 203 4.78 19.02 -10.04
CA VAL A 203 4.29 17.74 -9.53
C VAL A 203 3.67 17.97 -8.15
N ASP A 204 2.39 17.66 -7.99
CA ASP A 204 1.66 17.89 -6.74
C ASP A 204 1.64 16.61 -5.89
N ILE A 205 2.54 16.55 -4.90
CA ILE A 205 2.62 15.40 -4.02
C ILE A 205 1.51 15.47 -2.96
N ASP A 206 0.67 14.45 -2.93
CA ASP A 206 -0.27 14.22 -1.84
C ASP A 206 0.48 13.84 -0.54
N VAL A 207 0.59 14.81 0.37
CA VAL A 207 1.17 14.63 1.72
C VAL A 207 0.33 13.70 2.61
N ASN A 208 -0.93 13.48 2.25
CA ASN A 208 -1.88 12.61 2.94
C ASN A 208 -2.06 11.25 2.23
N ALA A 209 -1.19 10.94 1.27
CA ALA A 209 -1.19 9.69 0.53
C ALA A 209 -1.26 8.49 1.46
N LYS A 210 -2.22 7.58 1.22
CA LYS A 210 -2.39 6.37 2.02
C LYS A 210 -1.66 5.19 1.39
N THR A 211 -0.95 4.43 2.22
CA THR A 211 -0.42 3.10 1.91
C THR A 211 -1.53 2.06 1.75
N HIS A 212 -1.21 0.83 1.35
CA HIS A 212 -2.18 -0.27 1.30
C HIS A 212 -2.79 -0.60 2.68
N GLY A 213 -2.03 -0.35 3.77
CA GLY A 213 -2.52 -0.46 5.15
C GLY A 213 -3.34 0.75 5.63
N GLY A 214 -3.50 1.77 4.78
CA GLY A 214 -4.20 3.01 5.12
C GLY A 214 -3.37 4.02 5.90
N TYR A 215 -2.09 3.75 6.16
CA TYR A 215 -1.20 4.69 6.84
C TYR A 215 -0.83 5.86 5.93
N THR A 216 -0.86 7.07 6.46
CA THR A 216 -0.27 8.28 5.84
C THR A 216 1.18 8.47 6.29
N PRO A 217 1.99 9.36 5.67
CA PRO A 217 3.33 9.65 6.15
C PRO A 217 3.35 10.07 7.63
N LEU A 218 2.30 10.77 8.10
CA LEU A 218 2.14 11.17 9.49
C LEU A 218 1.95 9.98 10.44
N HIS A 219 1.21 8.94 10.03
CA HIS A 219 1.09 7.71 10.81
C HIS A 219 2.43 6.99 10.94
N ILE A 220 3.20 6.93 9.85
CA ILE A 220 4.52 6.29 9.84
C ILE A 220 5.50 7.07 10.74
N ALA A 221 5.48 8.41 10.70
CA ALA A 221 6.26 9.24 11.59
C ALA A 221 5.91 8.98 13.07
N ALA A 222 4.62 8.88 13.40
CA ALA A 222 4.17 8.57 14.77
C ALA A 222 4.58 7.16 15.22
N LEU A 223 4.48 6.16 14.34
CA LEU A 223 4.88 4.78 14.63
C LEU A 223 6.38 4.65 14.94
N HIS A 224 7.19 5.54 14.37
CA HIS A 224 8.65 5.54 14.52
C HIS A 224 9.17 6.67 15.43
N ASP A 225 8.29 7.31 16.21
CA ASP A 225 8.61 8.40 17.15
C ASP A 225 9.40 9.57 16.51
N GLN A 226 9.07 9.91 15.25
CA GLN A 226 9.74 10.96 14.50
C GLN A 226 9.09 12.33 14.75
N GLU A 227 9.31 12.87 15.94
CA GLU A 227 8.71 14.12 16.44
C GLU A 227 8.86 15.32 15.49
N TYR A 228 10.08 15.53 14.98
CA TYR A 228 10.35 16.65 14.09
C TYR A 228 9.65 16.51 12.73
N ILE A 229 9.56 15.29 12.19
CA ILE A 229 8.80 15.02 10.96
C ILE A 229 7.31 15.27 11.18
N MET A 230 6.76 14.86 12.32
CA MET A 230 5.34 15.10 12.63
C MET A 230 5.03 16.59 12.68
N ALA A 231 5.85 17.36 13.38
CA ALA A 231 5.72 18.82 13.45
C ALA A 231 5.78 19.46 12.06
N MET A 232 6.74 19.04 11.24
CA MET A 232 6.93 19.56 9.89
C MET A 232 5.77 19.20 8.95
N LEU A 233 5.31 17.94 8.97
CA LEU A 233 4.19 17.48 8.13
C LEU A 233 2.91 18.26 8.44
N VAL A 234 2.56 18.45 9.71
CA VAL A 234 1.31 19.14 10.09
C VAL A 234 1.46 20.66 10.01
N GLY A 235 2.57 21.21 10.53
CA GLY A 235 2.76 22.65 10.66
C GLY A 235 3.16 23.35 9.36
N GLU A 236 4.05 22.75 8.56
CA GLU A 236 4.58 23.38 7.35
C GLU A 236 3.87 22.89 6.08
N TYR A 237 3.57 21.60 6.02
CA TYR A 237 3.02 20.96 4.81
C TYR A 237 1.52 20.68 4.85
N GLY A 238 0.84 20.98 5.97
CA GLY A 238 -0.62 20.88 6.07
C GLY A 238 -1.17 19.45 6.02
N ALA A 239 -0.42 18.46 6.52
CA ALA A 239 -0.91 17.10 6.65
C ALA A 239 -2.12 17.05 7.62
N ASP A 240 -3.14 16.25 7.28
CA ASP A 240 -4.37 16.14 8.07
C ASP A 240 -4.23 15.07 9.17
N PRO A 241 -4.17 15.45 10.46
CA PRO A 241 -4.06 14.49 11.57
C PRO A 241 -5.36 13.73 11.85
N SER A 242 -6.48 14.12 11.23
CA SER A 242 -7.78 13.50 11.43
C SER A 242 -7.97 12.20 10.63
N ILE A 243 -7.13 11.96 9.62
CA ILE A 243 -7.19 10.78 8.76
C ILE A 243 -6.99 9.52 9.59
N ARG A 244 -7.81 8.50 9.28
CA ARG A 244 -7.75 7.18 9.90
C ARG A 244 -7.12 6.17 8.97
N ASP A 245 -6.33 5.26 9.53
CA ASP A 245 -5.86 4.05 8.85
C ASP A 245 -7.00 3.04 8.66
N ASN A 246 -6.69 1.87 8.08
CA ASN A 246 -7.69 0.83 7.84
C ASN A 246 -8.21 0.17 9.12
N CYS A 247 -7.56 0.40 10.27
CA CYS A 247 -8.01 -0.04 11.59
C CYS A 247 -8.86 1.03 12.29
N GLY A 248 -9.11 2.18 11.66
CA GLY A 248 -9.84 3.30 12.25
C GLY A 248 -9.00 4.15 13.21
N LYS A 249 -7.68 3.92 13.30
CA LYS A 249 -6.78 4.67 14.18
C LYS A 249 -6.23 5.89 13.45
N LYS A 250 -6.20 7.02 14.15
CA LYS A 250 -5.46 8.23 13.79
C LYS A 250 -3.99 8.15 14.19
N ALA A 251 -3.15 9.03 13.63
CA ALA A 251 -1.71 9.09 13.91
C ALA A 251 -1.37 9.16 15.40
N TYR A 252 -2.09 9.96 16.21
CA TYR A 252 -1.78 10.10 17.63
C TYR A 252 -1.90 8.79 18.44
N HIS A 253 -2.68 7.81 17.99
CA HIS A 253 -2.82 6.52 18.70
C HIS A 253 -1.54 5.69 18.69
N TYR A 254 -0.59 6.03 17.81
CA TYR A 254 0.70 5.35 17.70
C TYR A 254 1.80 6.02 18.53
N LEU A 255 1.53 7.17 19.16
CA LEU A 255 2.52 7.91 19.95
C LEU A 255 2.89 7.20 21.25
N HIS A 256 4.18 7.15 21.58
CA HIS A 256 4.61 6.68 22.89
C HIS A 256 4.26 7.68 24.02
N LYS A 257 4.12 7.19 25.27
CA LYS A 257 3.72 8.02 26.42
C LYS A 257 4.63 9.21 26.74
N GLY A 258 5.89 9.19 26.28
CA GLY A 258 6.87 10.26 26.50
C GLY A 258 6.87 11.41 25.48
N ILE A 259 5.98 11.41 24.46
CA ILE A 259 5.98 12.44 23.41
C ILE A 259 5.50 13.76 24.00
N SER A 260 6.10 14.87 23.56
CA SER A 260 5.71 16.22 23.97
C SER A 260 4.18 16.43 23.88
N GLY A 261 3.61 17.04 24.93
CA GLY A 261 2.18 17.38 24.97
C GLY A 261 1.76 18.30 23.81
N THR A 262 2.67 19.16 23.34
CA THR A 262 2.42 20.05 22.20
C THR A 262 2.20 19.28 20.90
N LEU A 263 2.95 18.19 20.68
CA LEU A 263 2.78 17.33 19.51
C LEU A 263 1.49 16.52 19.59
N ARG A 264 1.15 16.03 20.78
CA ARG A 264 -0.12 15.34 21.03
C ARG A 264 -1.32 16.22 20.70
N GLU A 265 -1.29 17.47 21.15
CA GLU A 265 -2.31 18.47 20.82
C GLU A 265 -2.36 18.76 19.32
N MET A 266 -1.20 18.92 18.68
CA MET A 266 -1.10 19.14 17.23
C MET A 266 -1.72 17.98 16.41
N LEU A 267 -1.59 16.74 16.89
CA LEU A 267 -2.21 15.58 16.26
C LEU A 267 -3.68 15.38 16.66
N GLY A 268 -4.25 16.27 17.46
CA GLY A 268 -5.65 16.25 17.87
C GLY A 268 -5.97 15.14 18.87
N GLU A 269 -5.01 14.76 19.73
CA GLU A 269 -5.32 13.93 20.89
C GLU A 269 -6.24 14.73 21.83
N PRO A 270 -7.41 14.18 22.23
CA PRO A 270 -8.26 14.87 23.19
C PRO A 270 -7.49 15.03 24.49
N SER A 271 -7.20 16.27 24.87
CA SER A 271 -6.65 16.58 26.18
C SER A 271 -7.59 15.96 27.19
N THR A 272 -7.11 14.98 27.96
CA THR A 272 -7.83 14.54 29.17
C THR A 272 -7.88 15.78 30.06
N GLN A 273 -8.97 16.53 29.99
CA GLN A 273 -9.30 17.52 31.00
C GLN A 273 -9.24 16.75 32.32
N GLN A 274 -8.26 17.11 33.15
CA GLN A 274 -8.30 16.74 34.55
C GLN A 274 -9.62 17.29 35.07
N GLY A 275 -10.56 16.38 35.35
CA GLY A 275 -11.81 16.73 36.00
C GLY A 275 -11.51 17.42 37.34
N PRO A 276 -12.39 18.34 37.78
CA PRO A 276 -12.21 19.10 39.00
C PRO A 276 -12.09 18.23 40.25
#